data_AF-A0A7G8WD26-F1
#
_entry.id   AF-A0A7G8WD26-F1
#
_cell.length_a   1.000
_cell.length_b   1.000
_cell.length_c   1.000
_cell.angle_alpha   90.00
_cell.angle_beta   90.00
_cell.angle_gamma   90.00
#
_symmetry.space_group_name_H-M   'P 1'
#
loop_
_entity.id
_entity.type
_entity.pdbx_description
1 polymer ?
#
loop_
_entity_poly.entity_id
_entity_poly.type
_entity_poly.pdbx_seq_one_letter_code
_entity_poly.pdbx_strand_id
1 'polypeptide(L)'
;MILIFLFLTLIIVLFYPIVGFKMFKSLKKKNKPKFYRLSIILLILILIPGFFWKLLPGSDFFWQPIENAQEKNYNLELTGFEYNDGDLIYEYETERAFNGDGYSIWIYKIDEKTAEYFKNPNEEFFTKYPKTDFRNDWESEFWKRTPFDQKEQKFLDFAHSTLDELDFELEDLLNENGNYYAYEYYMHSFGIGNIDFYIICPNRKLIVKINSNT
;
A
#
# COMPACT_ATOMS: atom_id res chain seq x y z
N MET A 1 -4.70 9.72 6.78
CA MET A 1 -4.79 10.55 5.55
C MET A 1 -6.21 11.00 5.19
N ILE A 2 -7.23 10.14 5.31
CA ILE A 2 -8.63 10.46 4.96
C ILE A 2 -9.15 11.76 5.61
N LEU A 3 -8.87 12.00 6.89
CA LEU A 3 -9.29 13.24 7.57
C LEU A 3 -8.66 14.50 6.96
N ILE A 4 -7.38 14.43 6.56
CA ILE A 4 -6.69 15.54 5.89
C ILE A 4 -7.31 15.77 4.51
N PHE A 5 -7.61 14.70 3.78
CA PHE A 5 -8.30 14.78 2.49
C PHE A 5 -9.69 15.44 2.62
N LEU A 6 -10.50 15.01 3.59
CA LEU A 6 -11.82 15.59 3.84
C LEU A 6 -11.71 17.06 4.26
N PHE A 7 -10.74 17.40 5.11
CA PHE A 7 -10.49 18.78 5.53
C PHE A 7 -10.07 19.68 4.36
N LEU A 8 -9.15 19.23 3.50
CA LEU A 8 -8.75 19.97 2.30
C LEU A 8 -9.91 20.14 1.32
N THR A 9 -10.69 19.08 1.08
CA THR A 9 -11.89 19.13 0.24
C THR A 9 -12.91 20.13 0.79
N LEU A 10 -13.13 20.14 2.11
CA LEU A 10 -14.01 21.10 2.77
C LEU A 10 -13.50 22.55 2.59
N ILE A 11 -12.20 22.78 2.72
CA ILE A 11 -11.60 24.10 2.45
C ILE A 11 -11.87 24.52 1.01
N ILE A 12 -11.69 23.63 0.03
CA ILE A 12 -11.94 23.93 -1.38
C ILE A 12 -13.41 24.32 -1.57
N VAL A 13 -14.35 23.49 -1.11
CA VAL A 13 -15.79 23.70 -1.28
C VAL A 13 -16.27 24.99 -0.61
N LEU A 14 -15.75 25.34 0.57
CA LEU A 14 -16.17 26.54 1.29
C LEU A 14 -15.48 27.81 0.80
N PHE A 15 -14.15 27.79 0.63
CA PHE A 15 -13.38 29.00 0.38
C PHE A 15 -13.34 29.38 -1.10
N TYR A 16 -13.36 28.42 -2.04
CA TYR A 16 -13.26 28.75 -3.47
C TYR A 16 -14.45 29.59 -3.96
N PRO A 17 -15.72 29.25 -3.65
CA PRO A 17 -16.85 30.07 -4.06
C PRO A 17 -16.81 31.46 -3.44
N ILE A 18 -16.38 31.58 -2.18
CA ILE A 18 -16.27 32.86 -1.48
C ILE A 18 -15.21 33.75 -2.14
N VAL A 19 -14.03 33.20 -2.45
CA VAL A 19 -12.94 33.93 -3.11
C VAL A 19 -13.35 34.30 -4.54
N GLY A 20 -13.91 33.37 -5.31
CA GLY A 20 -14.42 33.60 -6.66
C GLY A 20 -15.48 34.70 -6.71
N PHE A 21 -16.46 34.67 -5.80
CA PHE A 21 -17.48 35.71 -5.69
C PHE A 21 -16.86 37.08 -5.34
N LYS A 22 -15.91 37.12 -4.40
CA LYS A 22 -15.20 38.37 -4.04
C LYS A 22 -14.38 38.90 -5.23
N MET A 23 -13.77 38.03 -6.04
CA MET A 23 -13.05 38.40 -7.26
C MET A 23 -13.98 39.02 -8.29
N PHE A 24 -15.11 38.37 -8.57
CA PHE A 24 -16.14 38.88 -9.48
C PHE A 24 -16.64 40.27 -9.05
N LYS A 25 -16.93 40.46 -7.76
CA LYS A 25 -17.31 41.76 -7.20
C LYS A 25 -16.21 42.81 -7.34
N SER A 26 -14.94 42.41 -7.23
CA SER A 26 -13.78 43.30 -7.41
C SER A 26 -13.63 43.75 -8.86
N LEU A 27 -13.82 42.84 -9.81
CA LEU A 27 -13.83 43.14 -11.25
C LEU A 27 -14.95 44.12 -11.60
N LYS A 28 -16.18 43.87 -11.13
CA LYS A 28 -17.33 44.77 -11.35
C LYS A 28 -17.08 46.19 -10.81
N LYS A 29 -16.35 46.30 -9.69
CA LYS A 29 -15.96 47.58 -9.08
C LYS A 29 -14.67 48.18 -9.64
N LYS A 30 -14.05 47.55 -10.65
CA LYS A 30 -12.75 47.95 -11.24
C LYS A 30 -11.62 48.13 -10.21
N ASN A 31 -11.70 47.43 -9.06
CA ASN A 31 -10.68 47.50 -8.01
C ASN A 31 -9.56 46.49 -8.32
N LYS A 32 -8.58 46.93 -9.11
CA LYS A 32 -7.45 46.11 -9.55
C LYS A 32 -6.61 45.57 -8.38
N PRO A 33 -6.19 46.38 -7.38
CA PRO A 33 -5.37 45.87 -6.27
C PRO A 33 -6.04 44.74 -5.50
N LYS A 34 -7.34 44.86 -5.23
CA LYS A 34 -8.10 43.82 -4.53
C LYS A 34 -8.27 42.56 -5.38
N PHE A 35 -8.47 42.72 -6.69
CA PHE A 35 -8.53 41.58 -7.61
C PHE A 35 -7.21 40.80 -7.60
N TYR A 36 -6.06 41.47 -7.78
CA TYR A 36 -4.76 40.80 -7.75
C TYR A 36 -4.49 40.05 -6.45
N ARG A 37 -4.79 40.66 -5.29
CA ARG A 37 -4.66 39.98 -3.99
C ARG A 37 -5.50 38.71 -3.93
N LEU A 38 -6.75 38.76 -4.41
CA LEU A 38 -7.64 37.59 -4.42
C LEU A 38 -7.19 36.53 -5.43
N SER A 39 -6.64 36.91 -6.58
CA SER A 39 -6.05 35.97 -7.55
C SER A 39 -4.87 35.23 -6.97
N ILE A 40 -4.00 35.90 -6.21
CA ILE A 40 -2.88 35.26 -5.51
C ILE A 40 -3.40 34.27 -4.46
N ILE A 41 -4.40 34.66 -3.68
CA ILE A 41 -5.03 33.76 -2.69
C ILE A 41 -5.63 32.54 -3.38
N LEU A 42 -6.34 32.72 -4.49
CA LEU A 42 -6.91 31.61 -5.26
C LEU A 42 -5.82 30.69 -5.81
N LEU A 43 -4.72 31.25 -6.32
CA LEU A 43 -3.59 30.47 -6.81
C LEU A 43 -2.98 29.61 -5.69
N ILE A 44 -2.71 30.19 -4.52
CA ILE A 44 -2.20 29.47 -3.35
C ILE A 44 -3.16 28.35 -2.95
N LEU A 45 -4.46 28.66 -2.91
CA LEU A 45 -5.50 27.68 -2.58
C LEU A 45 -5.53 26.51 -3.55
N ILE A 46 -5.26 26.71 -4.85
CA ILE A 46 -5.16 25.64 -5.86
C ILE A 46 -3.88 24.81 -5.71
N LEU A 47 -2.76 25.45 -5.37
CA LEU A 47 -1.48 24.77 -5.24
C LEU A 47 -1.42 23.84 -4.02
N ILE A 48 -2.08 24.17 -2.90
CA ILE A 48 -2.03 23.36 -1.68
C ILE A 48 -2.60 21.94 -1.92
N PRO A 49 -3.83 21.74 -2.41
CA PRO A 49 -4.35 20.42 -2.73
C PRO A 49 -3.53 19.72 -3.80
N GLY A 50 -3.08 20.45 -4.83
CA GLY A 50 -2.21 19.88 -5.87
C GLY A 50 -0.90 19.32 -5.30
N PHE A 51 -0.31 19.98 -4.32
CA PHE A 51 0.90 19.50 -3.63
C PHE A 51 0.62 18.28 -2.74
N PHE A 52 -0.48 18.30 -1.98
CA PHE A 52 -0.86 17.20 -1.09
C PHE A 52 -1.34 15.95 -1.84
N TRP A 53 -1.99 16.12 -3.00
CA TRP A 53 -2.43 15.03 -3.87
C TRP A 53 -1.39 14.62 -4.91
N LYS A 54 -0.17 15.14 -4.78
CA LYS A 54 0.95 14.86 -5.68
C LYS A 54 0.71 15.13 -7.17
N LEU A 55 -0.19 16.06 -7.48
CA LEU A 55 -0.46 16.48 -8.86
C LEU A 55 0.57 17.48 -9.39
N LEU A 56 1.34 18.10 -8.50
CA LEU A 56 2.32 19.13 -8.86
C LEU A 56 3.71 18.51 -9.06
N PRO A 57 4.45 18.92 -10.10
CA PRO A 57 5.84 18.50 -10.25
C PRO A 57 6.65 18.91 -9.02
N GLY A 58 7.40 17.98 -8.45
CA GLY A 58 8.19 18.23 -7.25
C GLY A 58 7.55 17.79 -5.94
N SER A 59 6.24 17.51 -5.91
CA SER A 59 5.57 17.00 -4.70
C SER A 59 6.15 15.65 -4.26
N ASP A 60 6.49 14.79 -5.21
CA ASP A 60 6.99 13.44 -4.92
C ASP A 60 8.30 13.49 -4.15
N PHE A 61 9.19 14.42 -4.46
CA PHE A 61 10.44 14.60 -3.70
C PHE A 61 10.20 14.93 -2.23
N PHE A 62 9.08 15.59 -1.91
CA PHE A 62 8.72 15.90 -0.53
C PHE A 62 8.06 14.73 0.18
N TRP A 63 7.20 13.98 -0.51
CA TRP A 63 6.43 12.88 0.08
C TRP A 63 7.21 11.56 0.13
N GLN A 64 8.10 11.32 -0.82
CA GLN A 64 8.87 10.07 -0.94
C GLN A 64 9.63 9.69 0.35
N PRO A 65 10.30 10.62 1.09
CA PRO A 65 10.92 10.25 2.36
C PRO A 65 9.93 9.77 3.42
N ILE A 66 8.71 10.33 3.44
CA ILE A 66 7.65 9.95 4.38
C ILE A 66 7.11 8.57 4.01
N GLU A 67 6.90 8.32 2.72
CA GLU A 67 6.38 7.05 2.21
C GLU A 67 7.39 5.92 2.42
N ASN A 68 8.65 6.16 2.08
CA ASN A 68 9.73 5.21 2.37
C ASN A 68 9.79 4.88 3.88
N ALA A 69 9.61 5.87 4.76
CA ALA A 69 9.59 5.62 6.21
C ALA A 69 8.39 4.78 6.66
N GLN A 70 7.21 5.00 6.06
CA GLN A 70 6.01 4.20 6.32
C GLN A 70 6.18 2.76 5.84
N GLU A 71 6.69 2.58 4.63
CA GLU A 71 6.99 1.29 4.00
C GLU A 71 8.01 0.50 4.83
N LYS A 72 9.08 1.15 5.26
CA LYS A 72 10.08 0.59 6.18
C LYS A 72 9.48 0.12 7.50
N ASN A 73 8.60 0.93 8.09
CA ASN A 73 7.94 0.54 9.35
C ASN A 73 7.00 -0.64 9.14
N TYR A 74 6.22 -0.64 8.05
CA TYR A 74 5.37 -1.75 7.65
C TYR A 74 6.20 -3.04 7.49
N ASN A 75 7.31 -2.98 6.75
CA ASN A 75 8.20 -4.12 6.53
C ASN A 75 8.91 -4.60 7.80
N LEU A 76 9.24 -3.68 8.71
CA LEU A 76 9.77 -4.02 10.04
C LEU A 76 8.73 -4.78 10.88
N GLU A 77 7.46 -4.40 10.81
CA GLU A 77 6.36 -5.10 11.50
C GLU A 77 5.98 -6.43 10.85
N LEU A 78 6.17 -6.55 9.53
CA LEU A 78 5.93 -7.76 8.76
C LEU A 78 7.03 -8.81 8.92
N THR A 79 8.30 -8.38 9.01
CA THR A 79 9.46 -9.30 8.91
C THR A 79 10.48 -9.16 10.04
N GLY A 80 10.43 -8.11 10.85
CA GLY A 80 11.49 -7.80 11.81
C GLY A 80 12.75 -7.19 11.20
N PHE A 81 12.72 -6.85 9.91
CA PHE A 81 13.81 -6.19 9.19
C PHE A 81 13.31 -4.94 8.48
N GLU A 82 14.04 -3.84 8.60
CA GLU A 82 13.69 -2.56 7.98
C GLU A 82 14.24 -2.49 6.54
N TYR A 83 13.35 -2.50 5.55
CA TYR A 83 13.68 -2.36 4.13
C TYR A 83 12.56 -1.68 3.34
N ASN A 84 12.88 -1.19 2.14
CA ASN A 84 11.89 -0.80 1.14
C ASN A 84 11.64 -2.01 0.23
N ASP A 85 10.39 -2.24 -0.17
CA ASP A 85 9.91 -3.27 -1.09
C ASP A 85 10.76 -3.39 -2.36
N GLY A 86 11.30 -2.26 -2.84
CA GLY A 86 12.22 -2.21 -3.96
C GLY A 86 11.51 -1.84 -5.26
N ASP A 87 11.98 -2.37 -6.38
CA ASP A 87 11.42 -2.04 -7.70
C ASP A 87 10.16 -2.88 -7.95
N LEU A 88 9.02 -2.23 -8.14
CA LEU A 88 7.78 -2.91 -8.55
C LEU A 88 7.97 -3.49 -9.97
N ILE A 89 7.92 -4.82 -10.10
CA ILE A 89 8.09 -5.52 -11.38
C ILE A 89 6.78 -6.07 -11.94
N TYR A 90 5.78 -6.27 -11.07
CA TYR A 90 4.45 -6.69 -11.47
C TYR A 90 3.42 -6.16 -10.47
N GLU A 91 2.30 -5.70 -11.00
CA GLU A 91 1.15 -5.23 -10.24
C GLU A 91 -0.12 -5.65 -10.96
N TYR A 92 -1.05 -6.20 -10.20
CA TYR A 92 -2.40 -6.42 -10.65
C TYR A 92 -3.36 -6.09 -9.51
N GLU A 93 -4.31 -5.22 -9.79
CA GLU A 93 -5.34 -4.81 -8.84
C GLU A 93 -6.69 -4.86 -9.54
N THR A 94 -7.68 -5.50 -8.91
CA THR A 94 -9.07 -5.41 -9.37
C THR A 94 -9.69 -4.12 -8.90
N GLU A 95 -10.74 -3.67 -9.59
CA GLU A 95 -11.62 -2.64 -9.03
C GLU A 95 -12.16 -3.10 -7.68
N ARG A 96 -12.04 -2.26 -6.65
CA ARG A 96 -12.56 -2.56 -5.33
C ARG A 96 -14.05 -2.28 -5.26
N ALA A 97 -14.82 -3.24 -4.76
CA ALA A 97 -16.24 -3.06 -4.49
C ALA A 97 -16.43 -2.09 -3.31
N PHE A 98 -17.63 -1.53 -3.19
CA PHE A 98 -17.95 -0.54 -2.14
C PHE A 98 -17.74 -1.10 -0.71
N ASN A 99 -17.94 -2.40 -0.53
CA ASN A 99 -17.74 -3.13 0.72
C ASN A 99 -16.26 -3.45 1.03
N GLY A 100 -15.33 -3.14 0.12
CA GLY A 100 -13.90 -3.38 0.31
C GLY A 100 -13.38 -4.64 -0.35
N ASP A 101 -14.27 -5.45 -0.95
CA ASP A 101 -13.91 -6.64 -1.71
C ASP A 101 -12.99 -6.24 -2.86
N GLY A 102 -12.03 -7.11 -3.13
CA GLY A 102 -11.08 -6.88 -4.19
C GLY A 102 -9.85 -7.72 -4.01
N TYR A 103 -9.11 -7.78 -5.11
CA TYR A 103 -7.91 -8.56 -5.24
C TYR A 103 -6.76 -7.66 -5.64
N SER A 104 -5.60 -7.88 -5.05
CA SER A 104 -4.38 -7.17 -5.40
C SER A 104 -3.18 -8.07 -5.22
N ILE A 105 -2.27 -8.06 -6.19
CA ILE A 105 -0.96 -8.71 -6.10
C ILE A 105 0.11 -7.73 -6.56
N TRP A 106 1.18 -7.65 -5.76
CA TRP A 106 2.36 -6.88 -6.08
C TRP A 106 3.58 -7.76 -5.95
N ILE A 107 4.47 -7.66 -6.94
CA ILE A 107 5.76 -8.35 -6.94
C ILE A 107 6.83 -7.29 -7.05
N TYR A 108 7.72 -7.31 -6.06
CA TYR A 108 8.83 -6.38 -5.98
C TYR A 108 10.14 -7.13 -6.14
N LYS A 109 11.08 -6.48 -6.82
CA LYS A 109 12.47 -6.86 -6.85
C LYS A 109 13.21 -6.13 -5.74
N ILE A 110 13.67 -6.89 -4.76
CA ILE A 110 14.42 -6.36 -3.61
C ILE A 110 15.91 -6.18 -3.93
N ASP A 111 16.57 -5.31 -3.17
CA ASP A 111 17.99 -5.08 -3.29
C ASP A 111 18.83 -6.24 -2.69
N GLU A 112 20.11 -6.30 -3.04
CA GLU A 112 21.02 -7.37 -2.61
C GLU A 112 21.13 -7.48 -1.08
N LYS A 113 21.14 -6.36 -0.37
CA LYS A 113 21.31 -6.37 1.09
C LYS A 113 20.09 -7.00 1.75
N THR A 114 18.90 -6.65 1.28
CA THR A 114 17.63 -7.23 1.76
C THR A 114 17.56 -8.72 1.43
N ALA A 115 17.93 -9.11 0.20
CA ALA A 115 17.98 -10.52 -0.19
C ALA A 115 18.99 -11.32 0.66
N GLU A 116 20.17 -10.78 0.92
CA GLU A 116 21.20 -11.43 1.75
C GLU A 116 20.72 -11.64 3.19
N TYR A 117 20.01 -10.67 3.78
CA TYR A 117 19.40 -10.83 5.09
C TYR A 117 18.44 -12.04 5.11
N PHE A 118 17.54 -12.12 4.15
CA PHE A 118 16.55 -13.19 4.11
C PHE A 118 17.10 -14.55 3.71
N LYS A 119 18.36 -14.69 3.25
CA LYS A 119 18.99 -16.02 3.12
C LYS A 119 19.15 -16.72 4.47
N ASN A 120 19.34 -15.95 5.54
CA ASN A 120 19.43 -16.47 6.90
C ASN A 120 18.87 -15.47 7.91
N PRO A 121 17.52 -15.32 7.96
CA PRO A 121 16.89 -14.34 8.83
C PRO A 121 16.99 -14.77 10.30
N ASN A 122 16.83 -13.82 11.21
CA ASN A 122 16.88 -14.09 12.65
C ASN A 122 15.76 -15.04 13.08
N GLU A 123 15.94 -15.78 14.18
CA GLU A 123 14.92 -16.71 14.69
C GLU A 123 13.56 -16.04 14.99
N GLU A 124 13.58 -14.76 15.36
CA GLU A 124 12.37 -13.99 15.59
C GLU A 124 11.47 -13.90 14.36
N PHE A 125 12.05 -13.93 13.15
CA PHE A 125 11.31 -13.94 11.88
C PHE A 125 10.26 -15.05 11.85
N PHE A 126 10.61 -16.25 12.34
CA PHE A 126 9.74 -17.42 12.31
C PHE A 126 8.78 -17.52 13.52
N THR A 127 8.94 -16.67 14.53
CA THR A 127 8.27 -16.85 15.84
C THR A 127 7.54 -15.62 16.35
N LYS A 128 7.81 -14.44 15.79
CA LYS A 128 7.22 -13.17 16.22
C LYS A 128 6.61 -12.35 15.07
N TYR A 129 6.85 -12.76 13.83
CA TYR A 129 6.51 -11.98 12.65
C TYR A 129 5.63 -12.79 11.68
N PRO A 130 4.60 -12.18 11.06
CA PRO A 130 4.15 -10.79 11.25
C PRO A 130 3.68 -10.51 12.68
N LYS A 131 3.82 -9.27 13.14
CA LYS A 131 3.36 -8.87 14.48
C LYS A 131 1.83 -8.96 14.53
N THR A 132 1.28 -9.58 15.58
CA THR A 132 -0.17 -9.80 15.73
C THR A 132 -1.01 -8.52 15.78
N ASP A 133 -0.43 -7.39 16.22
CA ASP A 133 -1.13 -6.08 16.27
C ASP A 133 -1.19 -5.39 14.90
N PHE A 134 -0.60 -5.97 13.86
CA PHE A 134 -0.61 -5.43 12.50
C PHE A 134 -2.03 -5.37 11.92
N ARG A 135 -2.86 -6.37 12.28
CA ARG A 135 -4.29 -6.47 11.98
C ARG A 135 -5.04 -6.95 13.24
N ASN A 136 -5.43 -6.03 14.12
CA ASN A 136 -5.98 -6.32 15.46
C ASN A 136 -7.12 -7.37 15.55
N ASP A 137 -7.86 -7.62 14.47
CA ASP A 137 -8.99 -8.57 14.44
C ASP A 137 -8.73 -9.80 13.55
N TRP A 138 -7.51 -9.96 13.03
CA TRP A 138 -7.13 -11.05 12.13
C TRP A 138 -6.25 -12.07 12.85
N GLU A 139 -6.23 -13.28 12.33
CA GLU A 139 -5.31 -14.33 12.76
C GLU A 139 -4.03 -14.27 11.91
N SER A 140 -2.88 -14.53 12.52
CA SER A 140 -1.58 -14.46 11.85
C SER A 140 -0.89 -15.81 11.89
N GLU A 141 -0.38 -16.24 10.75
CA GLU A 141 0.51 -17.38 10.61
C GLU A 141 1.92 -16.87 10.34
N PHE A 142 2.83 -17.19 11.26
CA PHE A 142 4.21 -16.73 11.19
C PHE A 142 4.95 -17.28 9.97
N TRP A 143 6.08 -16.64 9.65
CA TRP A 143 6.91 -17.08 8.54
C TRP A 143 7.32 -18.55 8.66
N LYS A 144 7.09 -19.30 7.58
CA LYS A 144 7.45 -20.70 7.41
C LYS A 144 8.41 -20.85 6.24
N ARG A 145 9.22 -21.90 6.28
CA ARG A 145 10.10 -22.27 5.16
C ARG A 145 9.30 -23.06 4.15
N THR A 146 9.59 -22.84 2.87
CA THR A 146 9.16 -23.75 1.81
C THR A 146 9.91 -25.10 1.90
N PRO A 147 9.35 -26.20 1.37
CA PRO A 147 8.11 -26.30 0.58
C PRO A 147 6.84 -26.02 1.39
N PHE A 148 5.81 -25.54 0.71
CA PHE A 148 4.52 -25.16 1.30
C PHE A 148 3.77 -26.34 1.94
N ASP A 149 3.15 -26.11 3.10
CA ASP A 149 2.37 -27.14 3.79
C ASP A 149 1.01 -27.33 3.11
N GLN A 150 0.77 -28.52 2.57
CA GLN A 150 -0.48 -28.88 1.91
C GLN A 150 -1.73 -28.76 2.81
N LYS A 151 -1.57 -28.75 4.15
CA LYS A 151 -2.68 -28.47 5.07
C LYS A 151 -3.18 -27.03 4.99
N GLU A 152 -2.37 -26.13 4.45
CA GLU A 152 -2.63 -24.70 4.33
C GLU A 152 -3.13 -24.32 2.94
N GLN A 153 -3.32 -25.30 2.03
CA GLN A 153 -3.75 -25.09 0.65
C GLN A 153 -5.00 -24.21 0.52
N LYS A 154 -5.98 -24.38 1.41
CA LYS A 154 -7.19 -23.54 1.41
C LYS A 154 -6.92 -22.03 1.49
N PHE A 155 -5.83 -21.62 2.13
CA PHE A 155 -5.43 -20.22 2.25
C PHE A 155 -4.77 -19.72 0.97
N LEU A 156 -3.92 -20.56 0.37
CA LEU A 156 -3.31 -20.28 -0.93
C LEU A 156 -4.39 -20.20 -2.02
N ASP A 157 -5.31 -21.16 -2.08
CA ASP A 157 -6.40 -21.18 -3.06
C ASP A 157 -7.24 -19.90 -2.98
N PHE A 158 -7.53 -19.43 -1.76
CA PHE A 158 -8.26 -18.18 -1.56
C PHE A 158 -7.44 -16.96 -2.01
N ALA A 159 -6.15 -16.92 -1.67
CA ALA A 159 -5.21 -15.88 -2.10
C ALA A 159 -4.93 -15.91 -3.62
N HIS A 160 -5.14 -17.03 -4.29
CA HIS A 160 -4.81 -17.19 -5.72
C HIS A 160 -6.05 -17.16 -6.64
N SER A 161 -7.25 -17.11 -6.07
CA SER A 161 -8.53 -17.35 -6.75
C SER A 161 -8.86 -16.50 -7.99
N THR A 162 -8.13 -15.42 -8.27
CA THR A 162 -8.44 -14.46 -9.35
C THR A 162 -7.37 -14.41 -10.47
N LEU A 163 -6.31 -15.21 -10.39
CA LEU A 163 -5.16 -15.11 -11.31
C LEU A 163 -5.07 -16.30 -12.27
N ASP A 164 -5.90 -16.32 -13.31
CA ASP A 164 -5.70 -17.21 -14.46
C ASP A 164 -4.62 -16.66 -15.44
N GLU A 165 -4.14 -15.42 -15.26
CA GLU A 165 -3.34 -14.67 -16.24
C GLU A 165 -1.86 -14.42 -15.85
N LEU A 166 -1.35 -15.02 -14.77
CA LEU A 166 0.09 -14.91 -14.46
C LEU A 166 0.92 -15.88 -15.31
N ASP A 167 1.94 -15.36 -15.99
CA ASP A 167 2.96 -16.17 -16.68
C ASP A 167 3.86 -17.00 -15.72
N PHE A 168 3.63 -16.94 -14.40
CA PHE A 168 4.33 -17.74 -13.41
C PHE A 168 3.35 -18.30 -12.37
N GLU A 169 3.48 -19.58 -12.03
CA GLU A 169 2.65 -20.20 -10.99
C GLU A 169 3.22 -19.84 -9.61
N LEU A 170 2.41 -19.22 -8.75
CA LEU A 170 2.79 -18.92 -7.36
C LEU A 170 3.23 -20.18 -6.59
N GLU A 171 2.67 -21.31 -6.99
CA GLU A 171 3.02 -22.65 -6.50
C GLU A 171 4.50 -23.00 -6.75
N ASP A 172 5.10 -22.54 -7.86
CA ASP A 172 6.52 -22.76 -8.11
C ASP A 172 7.39 -22.08 -7.06
N LEU A 173 7.04 -20.86 -6.66
CA LEU A 173 7.77 -20.12 -5.62
C LEU A 173 7.61 -20.79 -4.25
N LEU A 174 6.43 -21.34 -3.99
CA LEU A 174 6.09 -22.02 -2.74
C LEU A 174 6.66 -23.44 -2.63
N ASN A 175 7.01 -24.06 -3.74
CA ASN A 175 7.66 -25.38 -3.80
C ASN A 175 9.19 -25.29 -3.86
N GLU A 176 9.75 -24.13 -4.23
CA GLU A 176 11.19 -23.91 -4.28
C GLU A 176 11.80 -23.75 -2.88
N ASN A 177 12.81 -24.56 -2.55
CA ASN A 177 13.52 -24.51 -1.28
C ASN A 177 14.26 -23.18 -1.05
N GLY A 178 14.24 -22.71 0.20
CA GLY A 178 14.95 -21.48 0.61
C GLY A 178 14.11 -20.21 0.45
N ASN A 179 12.83 -20.36 0.11
CA ASN A 179 11.85 -19.30 0.16
C ASN A 179 11.06 -19.37 1.48
N TYR A 180 10.28 -18.32 1.73
CA TYR A 180 9.46 -18.20 2.92
C TYR A 180 8.07 -17.71 2.56
N TYR A 181 7.08 -18.13 3.35
CA TYR A 181 5.72 -17.62 3.24
C TYR A 181 5.14 -17.34 4.63
N ALA A 182 4.24 -16.38 4.69
CA ALA A 182 3.44 -16.03 5.86
C ALA A 182 2.10 -15.51 5.38
N TYR A 183 1.09 -15.50 6.24
CA TYR A 183 -0.17 -14.89 5.90
C TYR A 183 -0.94 -14.45 7.14
N GLU A 184 -1.78 -13.45 6.95
CA GLU A 184 -2.76 -12.99 7.92
C GLU A 184 -4.13 -13.16 7.31
N TYR A 185 -5.11 -13.62 8.08
CA TYR A 185 -6.43 -13.92 7.55
C TYR A 185 -7.55 -13.59 8.52
N TYR A 186 -8.71 -13.30 7.95
CA TYR A 186 -9.95 -13.13 8.68
C TYR A 186 -10.92 -14.24 8.34
N MET A 187 -11.40 -14.95 9.36
CA MET A 187 -12.42 -15.99 9.20
C MET A 187 -13.82 -15.40 9.35
N HIS A 188 -14.63 -15.48 8.30
CA HIS A 188 -16.08 -15.36 8.43
C HIS A 188 -16.69 -16.65 8.95
N SER A 189 -17.97 -16.58 9.31
CA SER A 189 -18.75 -17.75 9.76
C SER A 189 -18.80 -18.90 8.75
N PHE A 190 -18.48 -18.65 7.47
CA PHE A 190 -18.58 -19.62 6.37
C PHE A 190 -17.23 -19.98 5.74
N GLY A 191 -16.11 -19.40 6.20
CA GLY A 191 -14.79 -19.66 5.61
C GLY A 191 -13.84 -18.47 5.72
N ILE A 192 -12.75 -18.52 4.95
CA ILE A 192 -11.81 -17.41 4.81
C ILE A 192 -12.53 -16.27 4.09
N GLY A 193 -12.52 -15.09 4.71
CA GLY A 193 -13.13 -13.88 4.16
C GLY A 193 -12.12 -12.93 3.58
N ASN A 194 -10.99 -12.79 4.27
CA ASN A 194 -9.92 -11.91 3.86
C ASN A 194 -8.58 -12.59 4.11
N ILE A 195 -7.60 -12.29 3.27
CA ILE A 195 -6.23 -12.74 3.44
C ILE A 195 -5.24 -11.70 2.92
N ASP A 196 -4.16 -11.53 3.68
CA ASP A 196 -2.91 -10.95 3.23
C ASP A 196 -1.89 -12.09 3.18
N PHE A 197 -1.42 -12.47 1.99
CA PHE A 197 -0.49 -13.57 1.78
C PHE A 197 0.84 -13.04 1.26
N TYR A 198 1.94 -13.50 1.85
CA TYR A 198 3.27 -12.97 1.60
C TYR A 198 4.24 -14.07 1.24
N ILE A 199 5.12 -13.81 0.26
CA ILE A 199 6.20 -14.73 -0.13
C ILE A 199 7.50 -13.93 -0.24
N ILE A 200 8.58 -14.45 0.35
CA ILE A 200 9.94 -13.91 0.18
C ILE A 200 10.80 -14.97 -0.51
N CYS A 201 11.39 -14.59 -1.64
CA CYS A 201 12.29 -15.43 -2.43
C CYS A 201 13.69 -14.81 -2.48
N PRO A 202 14.56 -15.05 -1.48
CA PRO A 202 15.86 -14.38 -1.37
C PRO A 202 16.77 -14.65 -2.57
N ASN A 203 16.77 -15.89 -3.09
CA ASN A 203 17.61 -16.28 -4.23
C ASN A 203 17.19 -15.59 -5.52
N ARG A 204 15.88 -15.41 -5.71
CA ARG A 204 15.32 -14.68 -6.86
C ARG A 204 15.30 -13.16 -6.65
N LYS A 205 15.55 -12.70 -5.42
CA LYS A 205 15.42 -11.30 -4.99
C LYS A 205 14.02 -10.76 -5.21
N LEU A 206 13.02 -11.57 -4.86
CA LEU A 206 11.62 -11.21 -5.03
C LEU A 206 10.88 -11.20 -3.69
N ILE A 207 9.92 -10.29 -3.57
CA ILE A 207 8.87 -10.34 -2.56
C ILE A 207 7.53 -10.26 -3.27
N VAL A 208 6.62 -11.14 -2.90
CA VAL A 208 5.23 -11.14 -3.36
C VAL A 208 4.34 -10.75 -2.19
N LYS A 209 3.42 -9.82 -2.43
CA LYS A 209 2.36 -9.44 -1.50
C LYS A 209 1.02 -9.62 -2.22
N ILE A 210 0.11 -10.35 -1.60
CA ILE A 210 -1.22 -10.61 -2.12
C ILE A 210 -2.24 -10.15 -1.08
N ASN A 211 -3.24 -9.40 -1.49
CA ASN A 211 -4.41 -9.07 -0.69
C ASN A 211 -5.65 -9.58 -1.42
N SER A 212 -6.49 -10.35 -0.74
CA SER A 212 -7.79 -10.79 -1.25
C SER A 212 -8.83 -10.59 -0.16
N ASN A 213 -9.86 -9.78 -0.45
CA ASN A 213 -10.96 -9.50 0.47
C ASN A 213 -12.29 -9.80 -0.19
N THR A 214 -13.27 -10.27 0.58
CA THR A 214 -14.62 -10.65 0.13
C THR A 214 -15.69 -10.29 1.17
#